data_AF-A0AAW4F108-F1
#
_entry.id   AF-A0AAW4F108-F1
#
_cell.length_a   1.000
_cell.length_b   1.000
_cell.length_c   1.000
_cell.angle_alpha   90.00
_cell.angle_beta   90.00
_cell.angle_gamma   90.00
#
_symmetry.space_group_name_H-M   'P 1'
#
loop_
_entity.id
_entity.type
_entity.pdbx_description
1 polymer ?
#
loop_
_entity_poly.entity_id
_entity_poly.type
_entity_poly.pdbx_seq_one_letter_code
_entity_poly.pdbx_strand_id
1 'polypeptide(L)'
;MSSIDAAVVVDVTRLQRVFARLQFVGGGKDLARSVASSLLSSSEMAFEQEKEPDGERWHDWSDPYRKWRTRKGYMPGKILTLNGDLARRLTTDYGDTWALIGSNEPYAAIHQWGGLPGMPPGQAAIGARPYMGFDQVAEQEIMDEIRKRFKKATETP
;
A
#
# COMPACT_ATOMS: atom_id res chain seq x y z
N MET A 1 11.96 6.95 21.57
CA MET A 1 10.65 7.40 21.05
C MET A 1 10.92 8.04 19.70
N SER A 2 10.95 7.25 18.63
CA SER A 2 11.27 7.77 17.29
C SER A 2 10.09 8.55 16.73
N SER A 3 10.40 9.77 16.33
CA SER A 3 9.60 10.62 15.44
C SER A 3 9.12 9.82 14.23
N ILE A 4 7.81 9.61 14.12
CA ILE A 4 7.19 9.17 12.85
C ILE A 4 6.90 10.45 12.09
N ASP A 5 7.90 10.95 11.37
CA ASP A 5 7.73 12.08 10.46
C ASP A 5 6.91 11.62 9.24
N ALA A 6 5.65 12.07 9.18
CA ALA A 6 4.81 12.14 7.98
C ALA A 6 4.57 10.86 7.16
N ALA A 7 4.56 9.67 7.76
CA ALA A 7 4.21 8.43 7.05
C ALA A 7 2.69 8.31 6.82
N VAL A 8 2.30 8.11 5.56
CA VAL A 8 0.96 7.66 5.15
C VAL A 8 0.89 6.16 5.41
N VAL A 9 0.17 5.76 6.45
CA VAL A 9 0.06 4.35 6.85
C VAL A 9 -1.32 3.83 6.51
N VAL A 10 -1.39 2.77 5.70
CA VAL A 10 -2.67 2.11 5.34
C VAL A 10 -2.99 0.98 6.31
N ASP A 11 -4.29 0.88 6.56
CA ASP A 11 -4.94 0.29 7.72
C ASP A 11 -4.68 -1.22 7.92
N VAL A 12 -4.11 -1.50 9.08
CA VAL A 12 -3.68 -2.78 9.62
C VAL A 12 -4.83 -3.49 10.36
N THR A 13 -6.02 -2.90 10.51
CA THR A 13 -7.08 -3.35 11.45
C THR A 13 -7.64 -4.75 11.11
N ARG A 14 -7.70 -5.12 9.82
CA ARG A 14 -8.15 -6.45 9.40
C ARG A 14 -7.13 -7.53 9.76
N LEU A 15 -5.84 -7.21 9.62
CA LEU A 15 -4.72 -8.06 10.02
C LEU A 15 -4.46 -8.06 11.52
N GLN A 16 -4.62 -6.94 12.21
CA GLN A 16 -4.44 -6.82 13.66
C GLN A 16 -5.39 -7.75 14.42
N ARG A 17 -6.64 -7.90 13.97
CA ARG A 17 -7.58 -8.88 14.55
C ARG A 17 -7.11 -10.32 14.37
N VAL A 18 -6.40 -10.61 13.28
CA VAL A 18 -5.85 -11.93 12.98
C VAL A 18 -4.53 -12.16 13.73
N PHE A 19 -3.62 -11.19 13.74
CA PHE A 19 -2.38 -11.20 14.52
C PHE A 19 -2.64 -11.28 16.03
N ALA A 20 -3.65 -10.59 16.56
CA ALA A 20 -4.05 -10.68 17.96
C ALA A 20 -4.47 -12.11 18.36
N ARG A 21 -5.03 -12.89 17.43
CA ARG A 21 -5.37 -14.30 17.66
C ARG A 21 -4.14 -15.24 17.55
N LEU A 22 -3.08 -14.82 16.85
CA LEU A 22 -1.87 -15.61 16.61
C LEU A 22 -0.74 -15.37 17.62
N GLN A 23 -0.81 -14.30 18.43
CA GLN A 23 0.16 -14.02 19.49
C GLN A 23 0.38 -15.20 20.46
N PHE A 24 -0.58 -16.11 20.58
CA PHE A 24 -0.50 -17.29 21.44
C PHE A 24 0.24 -18.50 20.83
N VAL A 25 0.66 -18.43 19.57
CA VAL A 25 1.06 -19.61 18.78
C VAL A 25 2.56 -19.63 18.42
N GLY A 26 3.26 -18.51 18.60
CA GLY A 26 4.68 -18.35 18.24
C GLY A 26 4.93 -18.11 16.74
N GLY A 27 6.11 -17.57 16.40
CA GLY A 27 6.51 -17.32 15.00
C GLY A 27 5.88 -16.08 14.33
N GLY A 28 5.33 -15.14 15.11
CA GLY A 28 4.63 -13.95 14.59
C GLY A 28 5.49 -13.05 13.70
N LYS A 29 6.79 -12.93 13.99
CA LYS A 29 7.73 -12.08 13.22
C LYS A 29 7.91 -12.53 11.77
N ASP A 30 7.97 -13.84 11.51
CA ASP A 30 8.11 -14.35 10.14
C ASP A 30 6.85 -14.10 9.32
N LEU A 31 5.67 -14.25 9.95
CA LEU A 31 4.41 -13.92 9.31
C LEU A 31 4.31 -12.42 9.02
N ALA A 32 4.64 -11.58 10.00
CA ALA A 32 4.63 -10.14 9.85
C ALA A 32 5.59 -9.67 8.74
N ARG A 33 6.77 -10.29 8.65
CA ARG A 33 7.71 -10.07 7.54
C ARG A 33 7.10 -10.44 6.19
N SER A 34 6.46 -11.61 6.08
CA SER A 34 5.79 -12.01 4.84
C SER A 34 4.69 -11.03 4.45
N VAL A 35 3.88 -10.60 5.42
CA VAL A 35 2.81 -9.60 5.20
C VAL A 35 3.39 -8.26 4.72
N ALA A 36 4.48 -7.79 5.32
CA ALA A 36 5.16 -6.57 4.87
C ALA A 36 5.67 -6.70 3.43
N SER A 37 6.28 -7.84 3.06
CA SER A 37 6.69 -8.11 1.68
C SER A 37 5.50 -8.13 0.71
N SER A 38 4.38 -8.75 1.10
CA SER A 38 3.17 -8.80 0.28
C SER A 38 2.56 -7.42 0.07
N LEU A 39 2.54 -6.54 1.11
CA LEU A 39 2.10 -5.15 0.96
C LEU A 39 2.93 -4.38 -0.08
N LEU A 40 4.25 -4.55 -0.06
CA LEU A 40 5.14 -3.92 -1.03
C LEU A 40 4.86 -4.45 -2.44
N SER A 41 4.77 -5.77 -2.60
CA SER A 41 4.48 -6.41 -3.89
C SER A 41 3.13 -5.96 -4.45
N SER A 42 2.06 -5.95 -3.66
CA SER A 42 0.75 -5.46 -4.11
C SER A 42 0.79 -4.00 -4.53
N SER A 43 1.60 -3.17 -3.84
CA SER A 43 1.77 -1.77 -4.21
C SER A 43 2.52 -1.62 -5.54
N GLU A 44 3.61 -2.36 -5.75
CA GLU A 44 4.32 -2.40 -7.02
C GLU A 44 3.40 -2.83 -8.18
N MET A 45 2.56 -3.84 -7.95
CA MET A 45 1.56 -4.28 -8.91
C MET A 45 0.49 -3.22 -9.21
N ALA A 46 0.10 -2.42 -8.21
CA ALA A 46 -0.83 -1.31 -8.39
C ALA A 46 -0.26 -0.24 -9.35
N PHE A 47 1.02 0.13 -9.19
CA PHE A 47 1.71 1.02 -10.14
C PHE A 47 1.86 0.41 -11.53
N GLU A 48 2.19 -0.89 -11.60
CA GLU A 48 2.40 -1.57 -12.88
C GLU A 48 1.11 -1.62 -13.71
N GLN A 49 -0.01 -1.91 -13.05
CA GLN A 49 -1.34 -2.08 -13.64
C GLN A 49 -2.17 -0.78 -13.69
N GLU A 50 -1.68 0.31 -13.09
CA GLU A 50 -2.38 1.60 -12.95
C GLU A 50 -3.77 1.48 -12.28
N LYS A 51 -3.87 0.67 -11.23
CA LYS A 51 -5.14 0.38 -10.55
C LYS A 51 -4.98 0.26 -9.04
N GLU A 52 -6.08 0.32 -8.32
CA GLU A 52 -6.12 0.04 -6.89
C GLU A 52 -5.75 -1.44 -6.62
N PRO A 53 -5.03 -1.77 -5.53
CA PRO A 53 -4.63 -3.15 -5.24
C PRO A 53 -5.78 -4.17 -5.35
N ASP A 54 -6.93 -3.86 -4.75
CA ASP A 54 -8.14 -4.70 -4.72
C ASP A 54 -9.31 -4.12 -5.54
N GLY A 55 -9.06 -3.09 -6.35
CA GLY A 55 -10.11 -2.30 -6.97
C GLY A 55 -9.91 -2.01 -8.44
N GLU A 56 -10.52 -0.90 -8.86
CA GLU A 56 -10.62 -0.50 -10.25
C GLU A 56 -9.37 0.24 -10.74
N ARG A 57 -9.26 0.36 -12.07
CA ARG A 57 -8.22 1.19 -12.70
C ARG A 57 -8.32 2.63 -12.20
N TRP A 58 -7.18 3.24 -11.90
CA TRP A 58 -7.12 4.64 -11.51
C TRP A 58 -7.67 5.54 -12.61
N HIS A 59 -8.29 6.62 -12.17
CA HIS A 59 -8.75 7.65 -13.07
C HIS A 59 -7.58 8.27 -13.86
N ASP A 60 -7.83 8.51 -15.14
CA ASP A 60 -6.89 9.09 -16.07
C ASP A 60 -6.40 10.49 -15.65
N TRP A 61 -5.33 10.94 -16.30
CA TRP A 61 -4.89 12.33 -16.22
C TRP A 61 -5.94 13.29 -16.77
N SER A 62 -6.03 14.47 -16.14
CA SER A 62 -6.78 15.57 -16.73
C SER A 62 -6.13 16.04 -18.04
N ASP A 63 -6.95 16.57 -18.96
CA ASP A 63 -6.46 17.08 -20.25
C ASP A 63 -5.34 18.11 -20.13
N PRO A 64 -5.38 19.09 -19.20
CA PRO A 64 -4.29 20.04 -19.03
C PRO A 64 -2.97 19.36 -18.64
N TYR A 65 -3.03 18.36 -17.75
CA TYR A 65 -1.85 17.63 -17.29
C TYR A 65 -1.27 16.74 -18.40
N ARG A 66 -2.13 16.06 -19.17
CA ARG A 66 -1.73 15.30 -20.36
C ARG A 66 -1.02 16.18 -21.39
N LYS A 67 -1.60 17.36 -21.73
CA LYS A 67 -0.98 18.34 -22.63
C LYS A 67 0.36 18.87 -22.11
N TRP A 68 0.49 19.07 -20.80
CA TRP A 68 1.76 19.46 -20.18
C TRP A 68 2.82 18.35 -20.32
N ARG A 69 2.47 17.09 -20.02
CA ARG A 69 3.38 15.94 -20.17
C ARG A 69 3.88 15.77 -21.61
N THR A 70 2.99 15.86 -22.60
CA THR A 70 3.37 15.79 -24.02
C THR A 70 4.38 16.88 -24.38
N ARG A 71 4.10 18.15 -24.01
CA ARG A 71 5.01 19.28 -24.29
C ARG A 71 6.37 19.14 -23.61
N LYS A 72 6.44 18.43 -22.48
CA LYS A 72 7.66 18.18 -21.73
C LYS A 72 8.39 16.88 -22.10
N GLY A 73 7.85 16.11 -23.06
CA GLY A 73 8.49 14.86 -23.51
C GLY A 73 8.30 13.67 -22.56
N TYR A 74 7.30 13.70 -21.66
CA TYR A 74 7.01 12.63 -20.70
C TYR A 74 5.98 11.61 -21.21
N MET A 75 5.83 11.49 -22.53
CA MET A 75 4.86 10.58 -23.17
C MET A 75 5.58 9.59 -24.09
N PRO A 76 5.17 8.29 -24.10
CA PRO A 76 4.16 7.67 -23.25
C PRO A 76 4.60 7.56 -21.78
N GLY A 77 3.64 7.45 -20.85
CA GLY A 77 3.93 7.30 -19.42
C GLY A 77 2.77 6.69 -18.65
N LYS A 78 3.03 6.31 -17.38
CA LYS A 78 2.04 5.70 -16.49
C LYS A 78 1.51 6.69 -15.44
N ILE A 79 0.25 6.54 -15.03
CA ILE A 79 -0.37 7.25 -13.91
C ILE A 79 0.47 7.04 -12.65
N LEU A 80 0.56 8.09 -11.82
CA LEU A 80 1.46 8.20 -10.66
C LEU A 80 2.96 7.98 -10.94
N THR A 81 3.37 7.89 -12.21
CA THR A 81 4.77 7.68 -12.59
C THR A 81 5.24 8.83 -13.47
N LEU A 82 6.06 9.73 -12.92
CA LEU A 82 6.83 10.70 -13.71
C LEU A 82 8.29 10.21 -13.83
N ASN A 83 8.97 10.07 -12.70
CA ASN A 83 10.31 9.48 -12.59
C ASN A 83 10.33 8.18 -11.77
N GLY A 84 9.16 7.63 -11.42
CA GLY A 84 9.02 6.46 -10.56
C GLY A 84 9.31 6.71 -9.07
N ASP A 85 9.50 7.96 -8.67
CA ASP A 85 9.90 8.35 -7.32
C ASP A 85 8.95 7.84 -6.23
N LEU A 86 7.63 7.93 -6.45
CA LEU A 86 6.62 7.47 -5.50
C LEU A 86 6.73 5.98 -5.17
N ALA A 87 6.81 5.15 -6.21
CA ALA A 87 6.98 3.71 -6.04
C ALA A 87 8.32 3.37 -5.39
N ARG A 88 9.42 4.03 -5.80
CA ARG A 88 10.77 3.79 -5.25
C ARG A 88 10.93 4.18 -3.78
N ARG A 89 10.07 5.07 -3.29
CA ARG A 89 10.09 5.57 -1.90
C ARG A 89 9.09 4.86 -0.99
N LEU A 90 8.48 3.77 -1.46
CA LEU A 90 7.74 2.90 -0.57
C LEU A 90 8.70 2.19 0.38
N THR A 91 8.31 2.15 1.65
CA THR A 91 9.05 1.48 2.71
C THR A 91 8.09 0.63 3.50
N THR A 92 8.57 -0.51 3.96
CA THR A 92 7.82 -1.39 4.84
C THR A 92 8.55 -1.56 6.16
N ASP A 93 7.78 -1.85 7.20
CA ASP A 93 8.30 -2.17 8.52
C ASP A 93 7.42 -3.25 9.15
N TYR A 94 7.97 -4.01 10.09
CA TYR A 94 7.24 -5.07 10.76
C TYR A 94 7.81 -5.37 12.15
N GLY A 95 6.93 -5.74 13.06
CA GLY A 95 7.26 -6.28 14.37
C GLY A 95 6.72 -7.69 14.53
N ASP A 96 6.64 -8.17 15.76
CA ASP A 96 6.16 -9.54 16.01
C ASP A 96 4.67 -9.73 15.68
N THR A 97 3.90 -8.65 15.65
CA THR A 97 2.44 -8.69 15.58
C THR A 97 1.84 -7.63 14.66
N TRP A 98 2.67 -6.96 13.86
CA TRP A 98 2.26 -5.87 12.99
C TRP A 98 3.17 -5.80 11.77
N ALA A 99 2.61 -5.34 10.66
CA ALA A 99 3.31 -5.06 9.42
C ALA A 99 2.73 -3.76 8.84
N LEU A 100 3.58 -2.92 8.28
CA LEU A 100 3.25 -1.59 7.77
C LEU A 100 3.85 -1.39 6.38
N ILE A 101 3.19 -0.53 5.61
CA ILE A 101 3.73 0.10 4.41
C ILE A 101 3.47 1.61 4.49
N GLY A 102 4.39 2.39 3.95
CA GLY A 102 4.25 3.83 3.83
C GLY A 102 5.19 4.40 2.79
N SER A 103 5.16 5.72 2.65
CA SER A 103 6.08 6.48 1.79
C SER A 103 6.46 7.79 2.47
N ASN A 104 7.69 8.25 2.23
CA ASN A 104 8.17 9.56 2.66
C ASN A 104 8.01 10.65 1.58
N GLU A 105 7.28 10.37 0.50
CA GLU A 105 6.99 11.37 -0.52
C GLU A 105 5.98 12.41 -0.03
N PRO A 106 6.22 13.72 -0.20
CA PRO A 106 5.29 14.77 0.26
C PRO A 106 3.89 14.65 -0.33
N TYR A 107 3.76 14.04 -1.52
CA TYR A 107 2.50 13.88 -2.25
C TYR A 107 1.90 12.47 -2.15
N ALA A 108 2.47 11.58 -1.33
CA ALA A 108 1.95 10.24 -1.11
C ALA A 108 0.51 10.26 -0.58
N ALA A 109 0.25 11.10 0.44
CA ALA A 109 -1.02 11.13 1.17
C ALA A 109 -2.20 11.47 0.27
N ILE A 110 -2.04 12.53 -0.52
CA ILE A 110 -3.11 13.03 -1.39
C ILE A 110 -3.40 12.08 -2.54
N HIS A 111 -2.43 11.26 -2.96
CA HIS A 111 -2.70 10.19 -3.92
C HIS A 111 -3.30 8.97 -3.27
N GLN A 112 -2.91 8.59 -2.05
CA GLN A 112 -3.52 7.47 -1.36
C GLN A 112 -4.99 7.74 -1.01
N TRP A 113 -5.32 8.93 -0.49
CA TRP A 113 -6.63 9.23 0.10
C TRP A 113 -7.45 10.29 -0.64
N GLY A 114 -6.86 10.97 -1.62
CA GLY A 114 -7.49 12.11 -2.28
C GLY A 114 -7.35 13.42 -1.49
N GLY A 115 -7.75 14.51 -2.14
CA GLY A 115 -7.83 15.84 -1.52
C GLY A 115 -8.98 15.97 -0.53
N LEU A 116 -8.76 16.69 0.56
CA LEU A 116 -9.78 16.90 1.60
C LEU A 116 -10.58 18.21 1.38
N PRO A 117 -11.87 18.25 1.79
CA PRO A 117 -12.66 19.48 1.85
C PRO A 117 -12.04 20.47 2.85
N GLY A 118 -11.27 21.44 2.36
CA GLY A 118 -10.49 22.39 3.18
C GLY A 118 -9.08 22.64 2.63
N MET A 119 -8.59 21.78 1.74
CA MET A 119 -7.38 22.06 0.96
C MET A 119 -7.65 23.13 -0.12
N PRO A 120 -6.62 23.81 -0.64
CA PRO A 120 -6.75 24.66 -1.82
C PRO A 120 -7.50 23.96 -2.96
N PRO A 121 -8.33 24.66 -3.77
CA PRO A 121 -9.23 24.02 -4.73
C PRO A 121 -8.55 23.02 -5.67
N GLY A 122 -7.32 23.29 -6.10
CA GLY A 122 -6.56 22.39 -6.96
C GLY A 122 -6.15 21.08 -6.27
N GLN A 123 -5.87 21.11 -4.97
CA GLN A 123 -5.53 19.93 -4.17
C GLN A 123 -6.81 19.16 -3.78
N ALA A 124 -7.85 19.87 -3.33
CA ALA A 124 -9.13 19.26 -2.97
C ALA A 124 -9.79 18.50 -4.14
N ALA A 125 -9.54 18.92 -5.38
CA ALA A 125 -10.03 18.25 -6.59
C ALA A 125 -9.20 17.01 -7.01
N ILE A 126 -8.10 16.68 -6.31
CA ILE A 126 -7.30 15.49 -6.62
C ILE A 126 -8.06 14.26 -6.12
N GLY A 127 -8.53 13.44 -7.06
CA GLY A 127 -9.10 12.14 -6.77
C GLY A 127 -8.07 11.19 -6.15
N ALA A 128 -8.55 10.31 -5.28
CA ALA A 128 -7.74 9.24 -4.72
C ALA A 128 -7.32 8.26 -5.83
N ARG A 129 -6.10 7.77 -5.70
CA ARG A 129 -5.51 6.67 -6.46
C ARG A 129 -4.81 5.75 -5.47
N PRO A 130 -5.56 5.02 -4.62
CA PRO A 130 -4.98 4.11 -3.64
C PRO A 130 -3.99 3.17 -4.30
N TYR A 131 -2.77 3.11 -3.78
CA TYR A 131 -1.70 2.24 -4.29
C TYR A 131 -1.10 1.38 -3.17
N MET A 132 -1.39 1.67 -1.91
CA MET A 132 -1.04 0.84 -0.76
C MET A 132 -2.26 0.06 -0.28
N GLY A 133 -2.09 -1.24 -0.10
CA GLY A 133 -3.12 -2.20 0.29
C GLY A 133 -2.76 -3.63 -0.15
N PHE A 134 -3.63 -4.59 0.11
CA PHE A 134 -3.50 -5.93 -0.46
C PHE A 134 -4.30 -5.99 -1.75
N ASP A 135 -3.71 -6.61 -2.76
CA ASP A 135 -4.52 -7.18 -3.83
C ASP A 135 -5.16 -8.51 -3.39
N GLN A 136 -6.10 -9.00 -4.18
CA GLN A 136 -6.84 -10.23 -3.87
C GLN A 136 -5.94 -11.47 -3.76
N VAL A 137 -4.83 -11.52 -4.51
CA VAL A 137 -3.88 -12.64 -4.48
C VAL A 137 -3.10 -12.59 -3.16
N ALA A 138 -2.54 -11.43 -2.82
CA ALA A 138 -1.81 -11.23 -1.59
C ALA A 138 -2.69 -11.48 -0.34
N GLU A 139 -3.95 -11.03 -0.36
CA GLU A 139 -4.90 -11.33 0.73
C GLU A 139 -5.08 -12.84 0.89
N GLN A 140 -5.26 -13.57 -0.21
CA GLN A 140 -5.46 -15.03 -0.17
C GLN A 140 -4.20 -15.77 0.32
N GLU A 141 -3.02 -15.39 -0.17
CA GLU A 141 -1.73 -15.98 0.24
C GLU A 141 -1.46 -15.79 1.75
N ILE A 142 -1.74 -14.60 2.26
CA ILE A 142 -1.59 -14.29 3.69
C ILE A 142 -2.56 -15.15 4.51
N MET A 143 -3.81 -15.26 4.08
CA MET A 143 -4.81 -16.07 4.76
C MET A 143 -4.45 -17.57 4.77
N ASP A 144 -3.85 -18.07 3.70
CA ASP A 144 -3.41 -19.47 3.63
C ASP A 144 -2.17 -19.73 4.50
N GLU A 145 -1.22 -18.80 4.57
CA GLU A 145 -0.08 -18.88 5.48
C GLU A 145 -0.55 -18.84 6.96
N ILE A 146 -1.54 -18.01 7.28
CA ILE A 146 -2.19 -17.99 8.60
C ILE A 146 -2.83 -19.34 8.93
N ARG A 147 -3.64 -19.89 8.02
CA ARG A 147 -4.31 -21.19 8.21
C ARG A 147 -3.31 -22.33 8.41
N LYS A 148 -2.24 -22.34 7.61
CA LYS A 148 -1.16 -23.33 7.68
C LYS A 148 -0.46 -23.29 9.05
N ARG A 149 -0.16 -22.09 9.55
CA ARG A 149 0.46 -21.91 10.87
C ARG A 149 -0.46 -22.34 12.01
N PHE A 150 -1.74 -22.00 11.93
CA PHE A 150 -2.73 -22.44 12.92
C PHE A 150 -2.82 -23.96 12.98
N LYS A 151 -2.93 -24.62 11.82
CA LYS A 151 -2.98 -26.09 11.74
C LYS A 151 -1.74 -26.74 12.37
N LYS A 152 -0.55 -26.27 12.02
CA LYS A 152 0.72 -26.78 12.57
C LYS A 152 0.76 -26.70 14.10
N ALA A 153 0.28 -25.60 14.66
CA ALA A 153 0.28 -25.41 16.10
C ALA A 153 -0.74 -26.29 16.83
N THR A 154 -1.90 -26.55 16.24
CA THR A 154 -2.89 -27.47 16.80
C THR A 154 -2.50 -28.96 16.66
N GLU A 155 -1.55 -29.28 15.78
CA GLU A 155 -1.07 -30.64 15.52
C GLU A 155 0.22 -31.00 16.28
N THR A 156 0.82 -30.05 17.03
CA THR A 156 2.00 -30.33 17.85
C THR A 156 1.55 -30.86 19.22
N PRO A 157 1.93 -32.09 19.63
CA PRO A 157 1.50 -32.73 20.88
C PRO A 157 1.98 -32.01 22.14
#